data_AF-A0A223SC77-F1
#
_entry.id   AF-A0A223SC77-F1
#
_cell.length_a   1.000
_cell.length_b   1.000
_cell.length_c   1.000
_cell.angle_alpha   90.00
_cell.angle_beta   90.00
_cell.angle_gamma   90.00
#
_symmetry.space_group_name_H-M   'P 1'
#
loop_
_entity.id
_entity.type
_entity.pdbx_description
1 polymer ?
#
loop_
_entity_poly.entity_id
_entity_poly.type
_entity_poly.pdbx_seq_one_letter_code
_entity_poly.pdbx_strand_id
1 'polypeptide(L)'
;MPGVDAGLLQCAALARSCQFGFQRERHSDVAATADVRPKITLACQECKHRNYITRKNRRNNPDRLSLKKFCPNCRQHSEHRETR
;
A
#
# COMPACT_ATOMS: atom_id res chain seq x y z
N MET A 1 41.35 56.76 -8.22
CA MET A 1 40.90 57.30 -9.53
C MET A 1 41.77 56.65 -10.60
N PRO A 2 41.27 56.01 -11.68
CA PRO A 2 40.02 55.27 -11.99
C PRO A 2 40.29 53.73 -11.98
N GLY A 3 39.45 52.74 -12.27
CA GLY A 3 38.05 52.56 -12.72
C GLY A 3 37.72 51.05 -12.56
N VAL A 4 36.53 50.63 -12.12
CA VAL A 4 35.37 50.19 -12.94
C VAL A 4 35.80 49.45 -14.23
N ASP A 5 35.40 48.23 -14.57
CA ASP A 5 34.16 47.50 -14.33
C ASP A 5 34.29 46.01 -14.76
N ALA A 6 33.27 45.23 -14.42
CA ALA A 6 32.79 44.02 -15.12
C ALA A 6 33.65 42.74 -15.12
N GLY A 7 33.20 41.78 -14.30
CA GLY A 7 33.64 40.38 -14.40
C GLY A 7 32.83 39.43 -13.54
N LEU A 8 31.53 39.69 -13.42
CA LEU A 8 30.56 38.80 -12.82
C LEU A 8 30.50 37.50 -13.66
N LEU A 9 31.13 36.42 -13.21
CA LEU A 9 30.79 35.08 -13.68
C LEU A 9 30.69 34.13 -12.48
N GLN A 10 29.44 33.81 -12.22
CA GLN A 10 28.91 32.92 -11.20
C GLN A 10 29.75 31.65 -10.97
N CYS A 11 30.29 31.51 -9.75
CA CYS A 11 30.38 30.19 -9.10
C CYS A 11 28.98 29.78 -8.66
N ALA A 12 28.19 29.29 -9.63
CA ALA A 12 26.88 28.71 -9.39
C ALA A 12 27.02 27.42 -8.56
N ALA A 13 26.56 27.51 -7.32
CA ALA A 13 25.66 26.56 -6.67
C ALA A 13 25.68 25.10 -7.16
N LEU A 14 26.21 24.18 -6.34
CA LEU A 14 25.56 22.89 -6.03
C LEU A 14 26.01 22.38 -4.64
N ALA A 15 25.72 23.14 -3.59
CA ALA A 15 25.45 22.54 -2.28
C ALA A 15 24.01 22.00 -2.32
N ARG A 16 23.81 20.72 -2.65
CA ARG A 16 22.49 20.07 -2.54
C ARG A 16 22.63 18.60 -2.10
N SER A 17 22.78 18.42 -0.80
CA SER A 17 21.93 17.47 -0.06
C SER A 17 21.96 15.99 -0.49
N CYS A 18 23.06 15.27 -0.26
CA CYS A 18 23.01 13.81 -0.07
C CYS A 18 22.52 13.47 1.35
N GLN A 19 21.28 13.84 1.66
CA GLN A 19 20.56 13.48 2.88
C GLN A 19 19.15 13.03 2.52
N PHE A 20 19.01 11.90 1.83
CA PHE A 20 17.73 11.19 1.81
C PHE A 20 17.98 9.69 1.60
N GLY A 21 18.66 9.09 2.58
CA GLY A 21 18.68 7.65 2.77
C GLY A 21 17.43 7.17 3.50
N PHE A 22 16.24 7.43 2.95
CA PHE A 22 14.99 6.80 3.41
C PHE A 22 14.74 5.54 2.57
N GLN A 23 15.64 4.56 2.70
CA GLN A 23 15.50 3.27 2.01
C GLN A 23 14.53 2.36 2.78
N ARG A 24 13.26 2.54 2.41
CA ARG A 24 12.23 1.54 2.08
C ARG A 24 12.20 0.22 2.84
N GLU A 25 10.99 -0.08 3.27
CA GLU A 25 10.50 -1.23 4.00
C GLU A 25 10.94 -2.59 3.43
N ARG A 26 11.50 -3.45 4.28
CA ARG A 26 11.60 -4.89 4.02
C ARG A 26 10.39 -5.58 4.64
N HIS A 27 9.26 -5.56 3.95
CA HIS A 27 8.20 -6.52 4.24
C HIS A 27 8.61 -7.86 3.62
N SER A 28 8.88 -8.81 4.50
CA SER A 28 9.30 -10.18 4.23
C SER A 28 8.26 -10.95 3.41
N ASP A 29 8.55 -11.15 2.14
CA ASP A 29 7.82 -12.05 1.24
C ASP A 29 8.17 -13.52 1.56
N VAL A 30 7.47 -14.11 2.53
CA VAL A 30 7.53 -15.57 2.74
C VAL A 30 6.66 -16.23 1.68
N ALA A 31 7.31 -16.87 0.71
CA ALA A 31 6.69 -17.73 -0.28
C ALA A 31 6.02 -18.93 0.41
N ALA A 32 4.68 -18.92 0.42
CA ALA A 32 3.88 -19.97 1.03
C ALA A 32 3.56 -21.08 0.01
N THR A 33 3.83 -22.32 0.41
CA THR A 33 3.17 -23.51 -0.15
C THR A 33 1.65 -23.32 -0.05
N ALA A 34 0.86 -24.09 -0.81
CA ALA A 34 -0.61 -23.99 -0.77
C ALA A 34 -1.16 -24.39 0.62
N ASP A 35 -1.16 -23.45 1.56
CA ASP A 35 -1.62 -23.63 2.92
C ASP A 35 -3.08 -24.09 2.90
N VAL A 36 -3.39 -25.15 3.67
CA VAL A 36 -4.76 -25.68 3.82
C VAL A 36 -5.72 -24.59 4.35
N ARG A 37 -5.19 -23.64 5.11
CA ARG A 37 -5.93 -22.55 5.72
C ARG A 37 -5.40 -21.18 5.27
N PRO A 38 -5.67 -20.76 4.02
CA PRO A 38 -5.17 -19.48 3.51
C PRO A 38 -5.81 -18.30 4.23
N LYS A 39 -5.02 -17.23 4.39
CA LYS A 39 -5.53 -15.90 4.73
C LYS A 39 -6.26 -15.34 3.50
N ILE A 40 -7.50 -14.92 3.70
CA ILE A 40 -8.34 -14.30 2.67
C ILE A 40 -8.69 -12.88 3.08
N THR A 41 -8.78 -12.00 2.10
CA THR A 41 -9.27 -10.63 2.30
C THR A 41 -10.71 -10.52 1.83
N LEU A 42 -11.55 -9.84 2.60
CA LEU A 42 -12.91 -9.49 2.16
C LEU A 42 -12.93 -8.01 1.76
N ALA A 43 -13.46 -7.74 0.57
CA ALA A 43 -13.62 -6.41 0.01
C ALA A 43 -15.11 -6.04 -0.06
N CYS A 44 -15.42 -4.82 0.37
CA CYS A 44 -16.76 -4.24 0.22
C CYS A 44 -17.12 -4.12 -1.27
N GLN A 45 -18.36 -4.44 -1.67
CA GLN A 45 -18.80 -4.29 -3.07
C GLN A 45 -18.90 -2.82 -3.53
N GLU A 46 -19.22 -1.90 -2.62
CA GLU A 46 -19.45 -0.49 -2.96
C GLU A 46 -18.15 0.29 -3.06
N CYS A 47 -17.39 0.37 -1.97
CA CYS A 47 -16.15 1.16 -1.92
C CYS A 47 -14.90 0.37 -2.33
N LYS A 48 -15.02 -0.95 -2.60
CA LYS A 48 -13.89 -1.84 -2.96
C LYS A 48 -12.75 -1.89 -1.94
N HIS A 49 -12.99 -1.36 -0.73
CA HIS A 49 -11.99 -1.31 0.32
C HIS A 49 -11.84 -2.69 0.99
N ARG A 50 -10.59 -3.10 1.20
CA ARG A 50 -10.22 -4.40 1.79
C ARG A 50 -10.04 -4.23 3.30
N ASN A 51 -11.09 -4.49 4.06
CA ASN A 51 -11.11 -4.20 5.50
C ASN A 51 -10.91 -5.41 6.40
N TYR A 52 -11.25 -6.60 5.91
CA TYR A 52 -11.29 -7.78 6.76
C TYR A 52 -10.34 -8.85 6.26
N ILE A 53 -9.42 -9.26 7.13
CA ILE A 53 -8.54 -10.41 6.90
C ILE A 53 -9.07 -11.55 7.75
N THR A 54 -9.48 -12.63 7.11
CA THR A 54 -9.93 -13.85 7.81
C THR A 54 -9.17 -15.05 7.26
N ARG A 55 -9.33 -16.21 7.90
CA ARG A 55 -8.70 -17.45 7.46
C ARG A 55 -9.80 -18.45 7.15
N LYS A 56 -9.93 -18.84 5.88
CA LYS A 56 -10.85 -19.90 5.47
C LYS A 56 -10.11 -21.21 5.29
N ASN A 57 -10.79 -22.34 5.49
CA ASN A 57 -10.27 -23.65 5.12
C ASN A 57 -10.72 -23.94 3.68
N ARG A 58 -9.76 -24.04 2.74
CA ARG A 58 -10.06 -24.25 1.31
C ARG A 58 -10.68 -25.63 1.04
N ARG A 59 -10.44 -26.62 1.92
CA ARG A 59 -10.98 -27.99 1.75
C ARG A 59 -12.46 -28.09 2.09
N ASN A 60 -12.92 -27.37 3.11
CA ASN A 60 -14.31 -27.47 3.59
C ASN A 60 -15.26 -26.51 2.87
N ASN A 61 -14.77 -25.33 2.49
CA ASN A 61 -15.56 -24.30 1.81
C ASN A 61 -14.80 -23.81 0.58
N PRO A 62 -14.91 -24.52 -0.57
CA PRO A 62 -14.22 -24.14 -1.80
C PRO A 62 -14.80 -22.87 -2.44
N ASP A 63 -16.06 -22.56 -2.16
CA ASP A 63 -16.79 -21.43 -2.76
C ASP A 63 -16.27 -20.05 -2.34
N ARG A 64 -16.60 -19.05 -3.17
CA ARG A 64 -16.34 -17.63 -2.89
C ARG A 64 -17.24 -17.17 -1.75
N LEU A 65 -16.65 -16.75 -0.62
CA LEU A 65 -17.44 -16.22 0.49
C LEU A 65 -17.96 -14.81 0.21
N SER A 66 -19.27 -14.63 0.40
CA SER A 66 -19.95 -13.34 0.46
C SER A 66 -20.62 -13.18 1.83
N LEU A 67 -20.19 -12.19 2.61
CA LEU A 67 -20.69 -11.94 3.95
C LEU A 67 -21.17 -10.49 4.09
N LYS A 68 -22.31 -10.27 4.74
CA LYS A 68 -22.77 -8.93 5.10
C LYS A 68 -21.98 -8.45 6.31
N LYS A 69 -21.16 -7.41 6.12
CA LYS A 69 -20.32 -6.81 7.17
C LYS A 69 -20.42 -5.30 7.10
N PHE A 70 -20.12 -4.65 8.22
CA PHE A 70 -20.09 -3.20 8.30
C PHE A 70 -18.89 -2.67 7.50
N CYS A 71 -19.09 -1.63 6.71
CA CYS A 71 -18.00 -0.91 6.08
C CYS A 71 -17.78 0.44 6.79
N PRO A 72 -16.60 0.72 7.38
CA PRO A 72 -16.33 2.01 8.01
C PRO A 72 -16.36 3.19 7.04
N ASN A 73 -16.03 2.98 5.76
CA ASN A 73 -16.03 4.04 4.75
C ASN A 73 -17.45 4.40 4.31
N CYS A 74 -18.28 3.40 3.98
CA CYS A 74 -19.67 3.62 3.58
C CYS A 74 -20.60 3.85 4.78
N ARG A 75 -20.15 3.54 6.01
CA ARG A 75 -20.92 3.59 7.27
C ARG A 75 -22.22 2.75 7.24
N GLN A 76 -22.26 1.72 6.41
CA GLN A 76 -23.41 0.82 6.26
C GLN A 76 -22.98 -0.65 6.21
N HIS A 77 -23.95 -1.55 6.42
CA HIS A 77 -23.74 -2.99 6.30
C HIS A 77 -23.94 -3.40 4.84
N SER A 78 -22.84 -3.64 4.14
CA SER A 78 -22.84 -4.04 2.73
C SER A 78 -22.28 -5.45 2.57
N GLU A 79 -22.54 -6.02 1.40
CA GLU A 79 -21.96 -7.31 1.02
C GLU A 79 -20.46 -7.16 0.79
N HIS A 80 -19.68 -7.96 1.50
CA HIS A 80 -18.24 -8.07 1.33
C HIS A 80 -17.94 -9.40 0.63
N ARG A 81 -17.24 -9.36 -0.50
CA ARG A 81 -16.82 -10.55 -1.25
C ARG A 81 -15.35 -10.83 -1.07
N GLU A 82 -15.00 -12.11 -1.06
CA GLU A 82 -13.63 -12.56 -1.00
C GLU A 82 -12.80 -12.12 -2.21
N THR A 83 -11.75 -11.35 -1.93
CA THR A 83 -10.70 -10.96 -2.86
C THR A 83 -9.40 -11.67 -2.49
N ARG A 84 -8.69 -12.18 -3.49
CA ARG A 84 -7.40 -12.85 -3.37
C ARG A 84 -6.40 -12.15 -4.29
#